data_AF-A0A7S1JUV9-F1
#
_entry.id   AF-A0A7S1JUV9-F1
#
_cell.length_a   1.000
_cell.length_b   1.000
_cell.length_c   1.000
_cell.angle_alpha   90.00
_cell.angle_beta   90.00
_cell.angle_gamma   90.00
#
_symmetry.space_group_name_H-M   'P 1'
#
loop_
_entity.id
_entity.type
_entity.pdbx_description
1 polymer ?
#
loop_
_entity_poly.entity_id
_entity_poly.type
_entity_poly.pdbx_seq_one_letter_code
_entity_poly.pdbx_strand_id
1 'polypeptide(L)'
;SALSQLLSMGFAEDTAKIALQETKGHVDRATALLLGDTDAARADEDDEVWGDGEGLLADLAASLEQGRPAVMVVERKAVAKAGAGKLKKYLSLLHADTTGSKEQLRDRLYDLLFAGEEGGRATVPITLPPPRAPPQLDHSISKSGLAKLKVGEMKERLKQYGLPRSGTKPELLRRLERHLFPDSKPSNGGDEAASSSKAERVKKEKKKGTKGSATAPGSCGSGASSGRP
;
A
#
# COMPACT_ATOMS: atom_id res chain seq x y z
N SER A 1 -33.20 37.77 2.35
CA SER A 1 -32.29 37.54 3.49
C SER A 1 -32.15 36.05 3.71
N ALA A 2 -30.93 35.54 3.87
CA ALA A 2 -30.63 34.12 4.09
C ALA A 2 -31.43 33.51 5.25
N LEU A 3 -31.65 34.29 6.32
CA LEU A 3 -32.45 33.89 7.49
C LEU A 3 -33.91 33.62 7.12
N SER A 4 -34.52 34.49 6.33
CA SER A 4 -35.93 34.37 5.93
C SER A 4 -36.17 33.14 5.05
N GLN A 5 -35.17 32.72 4.27
CA GLN A 5 -35.23 31.51 3.47
C GLN A 5 -35.22 30.25 4.34
N LEU A 6 -34.34 30.16 5.34
CA LEU A 6 -34.31 29.03 6.28
C LEU A 6 -35.57 28.95 7.16
N LEU A 7 -36.09 30.10 7.60
CA LEU A 7 -37.37 30.16 8.33
C LEU A 7 -38.55 29.67 7.47
N SER A 8 -38.55 29.99 6.17
CA SER A 8 -39.58 29.51 5.23
C SER A 8 -39.48 28.00 4.99
N MET A 9 -38.31 27.40 5.23
CA MET A 9 -38.10 25.94 5.18
C MET A 9 -38.51 25.23 6.48
N GLY A 10 -38.93 25.97 7.51
CA GLY A 10 -39.39 25.41 8.78
C GLY A 10 -38.32 25.21 9.84
N PHE A 11 -37.09 25.71 9.63
CA PHE A 11 -36.06 25.70 10.67
C PHE A 11 -36.33 26.76 11.74
N ALA A 12 -35.99 26.47 12.99
CA ALA A 12 -36.10 27.43 14.09
C ALA A 12 -35.12 28.60 13.92
N GLU A 13 -35.55 29.81 14.30
CA GLU A 13 -34.79 31.04 14.08
C GLU A 13 -33.40 31.01 14.73
N ASP A 14 -33.31 30.52 15.96
CA ASP A 14 -32.05 30.46 16.71
C ASP A 14 -31.05 29.49 16.06
N THR A 15 -31.54 28.33 15.60
CA THR A 15 -30.71 27.33 14.92
C THR A 15 -30.25 27.84 13.55
N ALA A 16 -31.13 28.51 12.81
CA ALA A 16 -30.80 29.11 11.51
C ALA A 16 -29.74 30.23 11.63
N LYS A 17 -29.77 31.04 12.71
CA LYS A 17 -28.74 32.05 12.98
C LYS A 17 -27.38 31.41 13.26
N ILE A 18 -27.34 30.37 14.09
CA ILE A 18 -26.10 29.65 14.42
C ILE A 18 -25.51 29.02 13.15
N ALA A 19 -26.33 28.31 12.36
CA ALA A 19 -25.87 27.67 11.13
C ALA A 19 -25.35 28.69 10.10
N LEU A 20 -26.03 29.82 9.91
CA LEU A 20 -25.55 30.89 9.02
C LEU A 20 -24.28 31.55 9.54
N GLN A 21 -24.08 31.66 10.86
CA GLN A 21 -22.86 32.19 11.44
C GLN A 21 -21.67 31.25 11.19
N GLU A 22 -21.85 29.93 11.36
CA GLU A 22 -20.81 28.94 11.09
C GLU A 22 -20.45 28.84 9.61
N THR A 23 -21.44 28.98 8.72
CA THR A 23 -21.22 28.90 7.26
C THR A 23 -20.96 30.25 6.60
N LYS A 24 -20.68 31.31 7.37
CA LYS A 24 -20.39 32.67 6.87
C LYS A 24 -21.48 33.22 5.94
N GLY A 25 -22.75 32.87 6.19
CA GLY A 25 -23.91 33.33 5.44
C GLY A 25 -24.28 32.49 4.21
N HIS A 26 -23.62 31.35 3.98
CA HIS A 26 -23.96 30.45 2.89
C HIS A 26 -25.20 29.59 3.25
N VAL A 27 -26.33 29.86 2.58
CA VAL A 27 -27.63 29.21 2.83
C VAL A 27 -27.56 27.70 2.60
N ASP A 28 -27.00 27.23 1.48
CA ASP A 28 -26.96 25.79 1.16
C ASP A 28 -26.18 24.97 2.19
N ARG A 29 -25.03 25.51 2.65
CA ARG A 29 -24.24 24.88 3.71
C ARG A 29 -24.95 24.91 5.06
N ALA A 30 -25.65 26.01 5.36
CA ALA A 30 -26.41 26.12 6.60
C ALA A 30 -27.57 25.11 6.61
N THR A 31 -28.25 24.92 5.48
CA THR A 31 -29.31 23.92 5.32
C THR A 31 -28.76 22.50 5.53
N ALA A 32 -27.61 22.16 4.93
CA ALA A 32 -26.98 20.85 5.13
C ALA A 32 -26.59 20.60 6.60
N LEU A 33 -26.08 21.64 7.28
CA LEU A 33 -25.72 21.57 8.69
C LEU A 33 -26.96 21.32 9.58
N LEU A 34 -28.07 21.98 9.27
CA LEU A 34 -29.35 21.85 10.00
C LEU A 34 -30.04 20.50 9.77
N LEU A 35 -29.87 19.90 8.58
CA LEU A 35 -30.42 18.58 8.25
C LEU A 35 -29.64 17.42 8.88
N GLY A 36 -28.48 17.69 9.50
CA GLY A 36 -27.61 16.66 10.06
C GLY A 36 -26.75 15.97 9.00
N ASP A 37 -26.72 16.47 7.76
CA ASP A 37 -25.83 16.01 6.69
C ASP A 37 -24.41 16.58 6.85
N THR A 38 -23.95 16.77 8.09
CA THR A 38 -22.58 17.25 8.37
C THR A 38 -21.52 16.21 8.00
N ASP A 39 -21.90 14.95 7.80
CA ASP A 39 -21.04 13.93 7.15
C ASP A 39 -20.78 14.23 5.67
N ALA A 40 -21.60 15.05 4.99
CA ALA A 40 -21.35 15.44 3.60
C ALA A 40 -20.37 16.63 3.46
N ALA A 41 -20.14 17.40 4.53
CA ALA A 41 -19.22 18.55 4.50
C ALA A 41 -17.79 18.18 4.92
N ARG A 42 -17.55 16.96 5.41
CA ARG A 42 -16.22 16.35 5.51
C ARG A 42 -15.77 15.65 4.23
N ALA A 43 -16.64 15.56 3.22
CA ALA A 43 -16.35 14.89 1.96
C ALA A 43 -15.38 15.63 1.00
N ASP A 44 -14.79 16.76 1.40
CA ASP A 44 -13.63 17.35 0.72
C ASP A 44 -12.28 16.89 1.32
N GLU A 45 -12.29 16.12 2.42
CA GLU A 45 -11.14 15.36 2.94
C GLU A 45 -11.47 13.88 3.20
N ASP A 46 -12.66 13.40 2.84
CA ASP A 46 -12.87 11.98 2.63
C ASP A 46 -12.13 11.59 1.35
N ASP A 47 -10.94 11.03 1.56
CA ASP A 47 -10.60 9.71 1.06
C ASP A 47 -11.87 9.00 0.54
N GLU A 48 -12.28 9.31 -0.69
CA GLU A 48 -13.16 8.43 -1.45
C GLU A 48 -12.47 7.09 -1.26
N VAL A 49 -13.13 6.18 -0.57
CA VAL A 49 -12.80 4.77 -0.55
C VAL A 49 -13.01 4.31 -1.99
N TRP A 50 -12.08 4.71 -2.85
CA TRP A 50 -11.65 3.96 -3.99
C TRP A 50 -11.22 2.66 -3.36
N GLY A 51 -12.18 1.72 -3.25
CA GLY A 51 -11.97 0.39 -2.69
C GLY A 51 -10.58 -0.02 -3.08
N ASP A 52 -9.75 -0.14 -2.05
CA ASP A 52 -8.30 -0.27 -2.10
C ASP A 52 -7.93 -0.84 -3.46
N GLY A 53 -7.35 -0.01 -4.33
CA GLY A 53 -7.07 -0.40 -5.73
C GLY A 53 -6.21 -1.66 -5.87
N GLU A 54 -5.88 -2.33 -4.76
CA GLU A 54 -5.58 -3.75 -4.65
C GLU A 54 -6.50 -4.64 -5.48
N GLY A 55 -7.82 -4.40 -5.57
CA GLY A 55 -8.69 -5.26 -6.40
C GLY A 55 -8.26 -5.31 -7.87
N LEU A 56 -7.95 -4.15 -8.47
CA LEU A 56 -7.47 -4.04 -9.85
C LEU A 56 -6.02 -4.53 -9.99
N LEU A 57 -5.17 -4.28 -8.99
CA LEU A 57 -3.79 -4.78 -8.98
C LEU A 57 -3.72 -6.31 -8.83
N ALA A 58 -4.62 -6.90 -8.05
CA ALA A 58 -4.73 -8.33 -7.83
C ALA A 58 -5.23 -9.04 -9.09
N ASP A 59 -6.22 -8.48 -9.79
CA ASP A 59 -6.71 -9.04 -11.04
C ASP A 59 -5.67 -8.94 -12.18
N LEU A 60 -4.88 -7.85 -12.20
CA LEU A 60 -3.73 -7.71 -13.09
C LEU A 60 -2.64 -8.76 -12.78
N ALA A 61 -2.33 -8.97 -11.50
CA ALA A 61 -1.35 -9.96 -11.06
C ALA A 61 -1.79 -11.40 -11.37
N ALA A 62 -3.08 -11.71 -11.15
CA ALA A 62 -3.67 -13.01 -11.47
C ALA A 62 -3.68 -13.28 -12.99
N SER A 63 -4.00 -12.27 -13.81
CA SER A 63 -3.93 -12.39 -15.27
C SER A 63 -2.49 -12.64 -15.76
N LEU A 64 -1.51 -12.03 -15.08
CA LEU A 64 -0.08 -12.21 -15.36
C LEU A 64 0.39 -13.65 -15.08
N GLU A 65 -0.02 -14.24 -13.95
CA GLU A 65 0.29 -15.64 -13.61
C GLU A 65 -0.29 -16.63 -14.63
N GLN A 66 -1.43 -16.30 -15.22
CA GLN A 66 -2.09 -17.16 -16.21
C GLN A 66 -1.55 -16.99 -17.64
N GLY A 67 -0.54 -16.15 -17.86
CA GLY A 67 -0.01 -15.85 -19.19
C GLY A 67 -1.03 -15.19 -20.12
N ARG A 68 -2.10 -14.59 -19.56
CA ARG A 68 -3.10 -13.85 -20.33
C ARG A 68 -2.58 -12.44 -20.58
N PRO A 69 -2.85 -11.84 -21.75
CA PRO A 69 -2.57 -10.42 -21.95
C PRO A 69 -3.37 -9.62 -20.93
N ALA A 70 -2.68 -9.01 -19.97
CA ALA A 70 -3.31 -8.18 -18.96
C ALA A 70 -3.72 -6.85 -19.60
N VAL A 71 -5.01 -6.68 -19.82
CA VAL A 71 -5.58 -5.43 -20.34
C VAL A 71 -6.03 -4.60 -19.15
N MET A 72 -5.33 -3.51 -18.88
CA MET A 72 -5.72 -2.58 -17.83
C MET A 72 -6.65 -1.53 -18.43
N VAL A 73 -7.92 -1.55 -18.03
CA VAL A 73 -8.90 -0.52 -18.44
C VAL A 73 -8.80 0.64 -17.47
N VAL A 74 -8.30 1.79 -17.95
CA VAL A 74 -8.19 3.01 -17.14
C VAL A 74 -9.17 4.04 -17.67
N GLU A 75 -10.14 4.46 -16.84
CA GLU A 75 -11.08 5.51 -17.21
C GLU A 75 -10.46 6.91 -17.07
N ARG A 76 -10.74 7.82 -18.02
CA ARG A 76 -10.25 9.21 -17.95
C ARG A 76 -10.64 9.92 -16.66
N LYS A 77 -11.85 9.66 -16.14
CA LYS A 77 -12.33 10.25 -14.88
C LYS A 77 -11.51 9.77 -13.68
N ALA A 78 -11.06 8.52 -13.68
CA ALA A 78 -10.21 7.97 -12.62
C ALA A 78 -8.82 8.63 -12.61
N VAL A 79 -8.23 8.86 -13.79
CA VAL A 79 -6.93 9.58 -13.91
C VAL A 79 -7.05 11.03 -13.44
N ALA A 80 -8.16 11.71 -13.74
CA ALA A 80 -8.40 13.09 -13.32
C ALA A 80 -8.49 13.22 -11.79
N LYS A 81 -9.13 12.26 -11.13
CA LYS A 81 -9.30 12.22 -9.66
C LYS A 81 -8.07 11.65 -8.92
N ALA A 82 -7.18 10.94 -9.61
CA ALA A 82 -6.04 10.28 -8.97
C ALA A 82 -5.08 11.28 -8.29
N GLY A 83 -4.69 10.98 -7.05
CA GLY A 83 -3.61 11.68 -6.34
C GLY A 83 -2.23 11.41 -6.94
N ALA A 84 -1.26 12.27 -6.63
CA ALA A 84 0.11 12.19 -7.18
C ALA A 84 0.79 10.83 -6.91
N GLY A 85 0.55 10.22 -5.74
CA GLY A 85 1.10 8.89 -5.40
C GLY A 85 0.61 7.79 -6.34
N LYS A 86 -0.70 7.79 -6.67
CA LYS A 86 -1.29 6.82 -7.62
C LYS A 86 -0.73 7.05 -9.03
N LEU A 87 -0.67 8.31 -9.48
CA LEU A 87 -0.11 8.66 -10.80
C LEU A 87 1.34 8.18 -10.95
N LYS A 88 2.20 8.39 -9.93
CA LYS A 88 3.59 7.87 -9.94
C LYS A 88 3.64 6.35 -10.02
N LYS A 89 2.75 5.65 -9.31
CA LYS A 89 2.68 4.17 -9.35
C LYS A 89 2.32 3.67 -10.75
N TYR A 90 1.34 4.31 -11.41
CA TYR A 90 0.98 3.98 -12.80
C TYR A 90 2.11 4.27 -13.79
N LEU A 91 2.74 5.45 -13.69
CA LEU A 91 3.89 5.79 -14.54
C LEU A 91 5.08 4.84 -14.30
N SER A 92 5.33 4.44 -13.06
CA SER A 92 6.38 3.46 -12.73
C SER A 92 6.10 2.08 -13.32
N LEU A 93 4.83 1.65 -13.37
CA LEU A 93 4.42 0.41 -14.04
C LEU A 93 4.65 0.47 -15.55
N LEU A 94 4.47 1.65 -16.14
CA LEU A 94 4.71 1.92 -17.56
C LEU A 94 6.19 2.24 -17.87
N HIS A 95 7.08 2.15 -16.89
CA HIS A 95 8.50 2.54 -17.01
C HIS A 95 8.71 4.00 -17.50
N ALA A 96 7.77 4.89 -17.17
CA ALA A 96 7.83 6.31 -17.49
C ALA A 96 8.40 7.15 -16.33
N ASP A 97 8.79 8.39 -16.65
CA ASP A 97 9.36 9.33 -15.67
C ASP A 97 8.30 9.79 -14.64
N THR A 98 8.63 9.60 -13.36
CA THR A 98 7.77 9.88 -12.19
C THR A 98 8.07 11.22 -11.49
N THR A 99 8.92 12.05 -12.10
CA THR A 99 9.21 13.41 -11.60
C THR A 99 8.17 14.42 -12.06
N GLY A 100 7.96 15.49 -11.27
CA GLY A 100 7.07 16.60 -11.62
C GLY A 100 5.88 16.83 -10.68
N SER A 101 5.10 17.87 -10.99
CA SER A 101 3.84 18.20 -10.29
C SER A 101 2.75 17.17 -10.58
N LYS A 102 1.66 17.21 -9.81
CA LYS A 102 0.49 16.36 -10.03
C LYS A 102 -0.06 16.52 -11.46
N GLU A 103 -0.15 17.75 -11.97
CA GLU A 103 -0.61 17.99 -13.34
C GLU A 103 0.35 17.38 -14.37
N GLN A 104 1.66 17.56 -14.20
CA GLN A 104 2.66 17.01 -15.13
C GLN A 104 2.62 15.49 -15.21
N LEU A 105 2.47 14.82 -14.05
CA LEU A 105 2.32 13.37 -14.00
C LEU A 105 1.02 12.92 -14.68
N ARG A 106 -0.05 13.67 -14.47
CA ARG A 106 -1.36 13.39 -15.07
C ARG A 106 -1.30 13.53 -16.59
N ASP A 107 -0.73 14.61 -17.09
CA ASP A 107 -0.65 14.89 -18.52
C ASP A 107 0.25 13.85 -19.22
N ARG A 108 1.40 13.50 -18.63
CA ARG A 108 2.24 12.39 -19.13
C ARG A 108 1.50 11.05 -19.18
N LEU A 109 0.70 10.76 -18.15
CA LEU A 109 -0.09 9.54 -18.12
C LEU A 109 -1.21 9.59 -19.18
N TYR A 110 -1.81 10.76 -19.43
CA TYR A 110 -2.78 10.94 -20.51
C TYR A 110 -2.15 10.73 -21.89
N ASP A 111 -0.97 11.29 -22.13
CA ASP A 111 -0.25 11.12 -23.39
C ASP A 111 0.09 9.64 -23.62
N LEU A 112 0.57 8.93 -22.59
CA LEU A 112 0.91 7.50 -22.71
C LEU A 112 -0.30 6.60 -22.90
N LEU A 113 -1.40 6.86 -22.18
CA LEU A 113 -2.60 6.02 -22.26
C LEU A 113 -3.43 6.34 -23.50
N PHE A 114 -3.57 7.62 -23.88
CA PHE A 114 -4.57 8.06 -24.86
C PHE A 114 -3.97 8.67 -26.14
N ALA A 115 -2.65 8.60 -26.37
CA ALA A 115 -2.09 8.97 -27.66
C ALA A 115 -2.65 8.07 -28.77
N GLY A 116 -3.63 8.59 -29.52
CA GLY A 116 -4.14 7.98 -30.75
C GLY A 116 -5.56 7.42 -30.70
N GLU A 117 -6.30 7.50 -29.58
CA GLU A 117 -7.70 7.08 -29.51
C GLU A 117 -8.67 8.23 -29.20
N GLU A 118 -9.57 8.53 -30.15
CA GLU A 118 -10.67 9.50 -29.97
C GLU A 118 -11.84 8.96 -29.12
N GLY A 119 -11.76 7.72 -28.59
CA GLY A 119 -12.88 7.02 -27.96
C GLY A 119 -13.02 7.11 -26.43
N GLY A 120 -12.17 7.85 -25.72
CA GLY A 120 -12.30 8.02 -24.26
C GLY A 120 -12.00 6.79 -23.38
N ARG A 121 -11.80 5.62 -23.98
CA ARG A 121 -11.27 4.40 -23.35
C ARG A 121 -9.96 4.05 -24.06
N ALA A 122 -8.93 3.75 -23.29
CA ALA A 122 -7.66 3.27 -23.79
C ALA A 122 -7.42 1.87 -23.24
N THR A 123 -7.21 0.90 -24.14
CA THR A 123 -6.66 -0.40 -23.78
C THR A 123 -5.17 -0.39 -24.07
N VAL A 124 -4.36 -0.25 -23.03
CA VAL A 124 -2.90 -0.37 -23.18
C VAL A 124 -2.55 -1.85 -23.11
N PRO A 125 -2.06 -2.46 -24.21
CA PRO A 125 -1.49 -3.79 -24.11
C PRO A 125 -0.24 -3.67 -23.24
N ILE A 126 -0.32 -4.12 -22.00
CA ILE A 126 0.85 -4.33 -21.17
C ILE A 126 1.58 -5.50 -21.82
N THR A 127 2.42 -5.18 -22.79
CA THR A 127 3.32 -6.13 -23.41
C THR A 127 4.39 -6.35 -22.37
N LEU A 128 4.12 -7.30 -21.47
CA LEU A 128 5.13 -7.72 -20.51
C LEU A 128 6.37 -8.10 -21.33
N PRO A 129 7.56 -7.57 -21.02
CA PRO A 129 8.76 -8.10 -21.62
C PRO A 129 8.71 -9.63 -21.46
N PRO A 130 9.02 -10.40 -22.51
CA PRO A 130 8.98 -11.86 -22.44
C PRO A 130 9.69 -12.26 -21.15
N PRO A 131 9.08 -13.11 -20.30
CA PRO A 131 9.59 -13.44 -18.98
C PRO A 131 11.08 -13.68 -19.14
N ARG A 132 11.87 -12.73 -18.62
CA ARG A 132 13.31 -12.65 -18.89
C ARG A 132 13.82 -14.05 -18.63
N ALA A 133 14.22 -14.76 -19.70
CA ALA A 133 14.48 -16.19 -19.63
C ALA A 133 15.28 -16.41 -18.35
N PRO A 134 14.79 -17.23 -17.40
CA PRO A 134 15.40 -17.35 -16.10
C PRO A 134 16.90 -17.48 -16.35
N PRO A 135 17.73 -16.60 -15.76
CA PRO A 135 19.15 -16.56 -16.08
C PRO A 135 19.62 -18.00 -16.07
N GLN A 136 20.08 -18.48 -17.23
CA GLN A 136 20.47 -19.87 -17.44
C GLN A 136 21.49 -20.17 -16.35
N LEU A 137 21.01 -20.73 -15.25
CA LEU A 137 21.82 -20.97 -14.08
C LEU A 137 22.79 -22.03 -14.54
N ASP A 138 24.09 -21.78 -14.40
CA ASP A 138 25.06 -22.83 -14.53
C ASP A 138 24.69 -23.95 -13.54
N HIS A 139 24.04 -25.00 -14.05
CA HIS A 139 23.69 -26.22 -13.30
C HIS A 139 24.98 -26.97 -12.90
N SER A 140 26.14 -26.48 -13.34
CA SER A 140 27.50 -26.93 -13.10
C SER A 140 28.00 -26.72 -11.66
N ILE A 141 27.20 -26.15 -10.75
CA ILE A 141 27.66 -25.87 -9.39
C ILE A 141 27.60 -27.14 -8.55
N SER A 142 28.77 -27.71 -8.34
CA SER A 142 29.00 -28.85 -7.46
C SER A 142 28.65 -28.52 -5.99
N LYS A 143 28.39 -29.57 -5.20
CA LYS A 143 28.08 -29.48 -3.77
C LYS A 143 29.12 -28.66 -2.97
N SER A 144 30.40 -28.79 -3.33
CA SER A 144 31.50 -28.01 -2.74
C SER A 144 31.47 -26.53 -3.15
N GLY A 145 30.93 -26.21 -4.32
CA GLY A 145 30.69 -24.83 -4.76
C GLY A 145 29.61 -24.13 -3.94
N LEU A 146 28.57 -24.86 -3.51
CA LEU A 146 27.51 -24.29 -2.66
C LEU A 146 28.03 -23.78 -1.32
N ALA A 147 28.93 -24.53 -0.65
CA ALA A 147 29.48 -24.15 0.65
C ALA A 147 30.28 -22.83 0.62
N LYS A 148 30.82 -22.48 -0.55
CA LYS A 148 31.61 -21.25 -0.79
C LYS A 148 30.74 -20.01 -1.04
N LEU A 149 29.47 -20.18 -1.39
CA LEU A 149 28.57 -19.05 -1.64
C LEU A 149 28.35 -18.21 -0.36
N LYS A 150 28.09 -16.93 -0.56
CA LYS A 150 27.67 -16.03 0.52
C LYS A 150 26.18 -16.23 0.83
N VAL A 151 25.75 -15.88 2.05
CA VAL A 151 24.34 -15.98 2.46
C VAL A 151 23.41 -15.20 1.52
N GLY A 152 23.87 -14.05 0.99
CA GLY A 152 23.13 -13.27 -0.01
C GLY A 152 22.84 -14.06 -1.28
N GLU A 153 23.87 -14.69 -1.86
CA GLU A 153 23.76 -15.49 -3.08
C GLU A 153 22.89 -16.73 -2.86
N MET A 154 23.00 -17.38 -1.69
CA MET A 154 22.12 -18.50 -1.34
C MET A 154 20.64 -18.08 -1.31
N LYS A 155 20.33 -16.95 -0.67
CA LYS A 155 18.97 -16.42 -0.60
C LYS A 155 18.43 -16.01 -1.96
N GLU A 156 19.30 -15.55 -2.85
CA GLU A 156 18.93 -15.19 -4.21
C GLU A 156 18.60 -16.43 -5.04
N ARG A 157 19.41 -17.49 -4.93
CA ARG A 157 19.11 -18.79 -5.55
C ARG A 157 17.82 -19.40 -5.01
N LEU A 158 17.61 -19.38 -3.70
CA LEU A 158 16.35 -19.84 -3.10
C LEU A 158 15.15 -19.03 -3.60
N LYS A 159 15.31 -17.71 -3.78
CA LYS A 159 14.28 -16.86 -4.40
C LYS A 159 13.98 -17.31 -5.83
N GLN A 160 15.00 -17.61 -6.61
CA GLN A 160 14.86 -18.07 -8.00
C GLN A 160 14.11 -19.40 -8.09
N TYR A 161 14.31 -20.30 -7.13
CA TYR A 161 13.60 -21.58 -7.05
C TYR A 161 12.27 -21.51 -6.27
N GLY A 162 11.86 -20.33 -5.80
CA GLY A 162 10.62 -20.17 -5.01
C GLY A 162 10.67 -20.81 -3.61
N LEU A 163 11.85 -21.07 -3.04
CA LEU A 163 12.00 -21.65 -1.71
C LEU A 163 12.13 -20.57 -0.60
N PRO A 164 11.81 -20.93 0.66
CA PRO A 164 11.95 -20.02 1.81
C PRO A 164 13.38 -19.49 1.98
N ARG A 165 13.49 -18.16 2.20
CA ARG A 165 14.76 -17.42 2.37
C ARG A 165 15.14 -17.16 3.84
N SER A 166 14.35 -17.65 4.79
CA SER A 166 14.61 -17.56 6.23
C SER A 166 15.55 -18.68 6.69
N GLY A 167 16.30 -18.43 7.76
CA GLY A 167 17.17 -19.42 8.39
C GLY A 167 18.64 -19.03 8.47
N THR A 168 19.40 -19.91 9.11
CA THR A 168 20.87 -19.80 9.21
C THR A 168 21.54 -20.29 7.92
N LYS A 169 22.81 -19.91 7.68
CA LYS A 169 23.59 -20.37 6.51
C LYS A 169 23.50 -21.89 6.25
N PRO A 170 23.70 -22.79 7.24
CA PRO A 170 23.60 -24.23 7.01
C PRO A 170 22.18 -24.68 6.61
N GLU A 171 21.15 -23.99 7.08
CA GLU A 171 19.76 -24.30 6.73
C GLU A 171 19.45 -23.94 5.28
N LEU A 172 19.93 -22.78 4.82
CA LEU A 172 19.83 -22.36 3.42
C LEU A 172 20.57 -23.32 2.50
N LEU A 173 21.76 -23.78 2.91
CA LEU A 173 22.53 -24.80 2.19
C LEU A 173 21.78 -26.13 2.09
N ARG A 174 21.28 -26.67 3.22
CA ARG A 174 20.50 -27.93 3.20
C ARG A 174 19.30 -27.84 2.26
N ARG A 175 18.62 -26.69 2.22
CA ARG A 175 17.49 -26.46 1.31
C ARG A 175 17.91 -26.44 -0.16
N LEU A 176 18.98 -25.72 -0.50
CA LEU A 176 19.54 -25.72 -1.85
C LEU A 176 20.04 -27.11 -2.28
N GLU A 177 20.74 -27.81 -1.39
CA GLU A 177 21.24 -29.16 -1.65
C GLU A 177 20.11 -30.16 -1.89
N ARG A 178 19.04 -30.13 -1.08
CA ARG A 178 17.89 -31.02 -1.25
C ARG A 178 17.18 -30.80 -2.59
N HIS A 179 17.15 -29.56 -3.09
CA HIS A 179 16.52 -29.22 -4.36
C HIS A 179 17.40 -29.54 -5.57
N LEU A 180 18.71 -29.28 -5.49
CA LEU A 180 19.65 -29.50 -6.60
C LEU A 180 20.16 -30.94 -6.70
N PHE A 181 20.19 -31.66 -5.57
CA PHE A 181 20.76 -33.01 -5.47
C PHE A 181 19.82 -33.94 -4.70
N PRO A 182 18.60 -34.23 -5.21
CA PRO A 182 17.64 -35.09 -4.52
C PRO A 182 18.16 -36.52 -4.30
N ASP A 183 19.03 -37.00 -5.19
CA ASP A 183 19.64 -38.34 -5.10
C ASP A 183 20.85 -38.40 -4.15
N SER A 184 21.32 -37.25 -3.64
CA SER A 184 22.36 -37.23 -2.61
C SER A 184 21.71 -37.65 -1.29
N LYS A 185 21.63 -38.96 -1.10
CA LYS A 185 21.20 -39.62 0.14
C LYS A 185 21.76 -38.82 1.31
N PRO A 186 20.92 -38.30 2.23
CA PRO A 186 21.39 -37.45 3.31
C PRO A 186 22.50 -38.22 4.02
N SER A 187 23.73 -37.70 3.98
CA SER A 187 24.84 -38.33 4.68
C SER A 187 24.43 -38.32 6.14
N ASN A 188 24.06 -39.50 6.61
CA ASN A 188 23.45 -39.76 7.90
C ASN A 188 24.53 -39.57 8.98
N GLY A 189 24.96 -38.32 9.17
CA GLY A 189 25.67 -37.88 10.36
C GLY A 189 24.63 -37.79 11.46
N GLY A 190 24.47 -38.90 12.19
CA GLY A 190 23.61 -38.99 13.35
C GLY A 190 24.04 -37.99 14.41
N ASP A 191 23.21 -36.98 14.61
CA ASP A 191 23.04 -36.28 15.87
C ASP A 191 21.54 -36.14 16.10
N GLU A 192 20.87 -37.30 16.12
CA GLU A 192 19.61 -37.46 16.82
C GLU A 192 19.94 -37.67 18.31
N ALA A 193 20.49 -36.65 18.94
CA ALA A 193 20.74 -36.61 20.37
C ALA A 193 19.78 -35.60 21.00
N ALA A 194 18.63 -36.12 21.41
CA ALA A 194 17.87 -35.73 22.59
C ALA A 194 17.88 -34.24 23.01
N SER A 195 16.73 -33.58 22.87
CA SER A 195 16.29 -32.68 23.95
C SER A 195 14.81 -32.88 24.22
N SER A 196 14.58 -33.93 25.00
CA SER A 196 13.38 -34.20 25.77
C SER A 196 13.02 -32.98 26.64
N SER A 197 11.72 -32.72 26.66
CA SER A 197 10.94 -32.20 27.78
C SER A 197 11.49 -32.56 29.19
N LYS A 198 11.17 -31.67 30.17
CA LYS A 198 10.87 -31.96 31.60
C LYS A 198 11.85 -31.39 32.66
N ALA A 199 11.43 -30.31 33.33
CA ALA A 199 11.64 -29.99 34.76
C ALA A 199 10.90 -28.65 35.05
N GLU A 200 9.74 -28.63 35.68
CA GLU A 200 9.50 -28.75 37.14
C GLU A 200 9.98 -27.54 37.97
N ARG A 201 9.06 -26.57 38.14
CA ARG A 201 8.58 -26.00 39.42
C ARG A 201 9.61 -25.60 40.51
N VAL A 202 9.90 -24.29 40.67
CA VAL A 202 10.13 -23.65 41.99
C VAL A 202 9.63 -22.20 42.03
N LYS A 203 8.84 -21.92 43.07
CA LYS A 203 8.33 -20.61 43.55
C LYS A 203 9.44 -19.64 43.98
N LYS A 204 9.25 -18.35 43.66
CA LYS A 204 9.46 -17.18 44.55
C LYS A 204 8.97 -15.95 43.78
N GLU A 205 7.79 -15.39 44.07
CA GLU A 205 7.55 -14.47 45.18
C GLU A 205 8.65 -13.39 45.30
N LYS A 206 8.34 -12.15 44.91
CA LYS A 206 8.53 -10.90 45.70
C LYS A 206 8.62 -9.63 44.83
N LYS A 207 7.49 -8.92 44.79
CA LYS A 207 7.29 -7.53 45.28
C LYS A 207 7.92 -6.34 44.51
N LYS A 208 7.09 -5.28 44.42
CA LYS A 208 7.33 -3.86 44.06
C LYS A 208 7.56 -3.62 42.56
N GLY A 209 6.81 -2.80 41.83
CA GLY A 209 5.91 -1.72 42.20
C GLY A 209 6.50 -0.39 41.75
N THR A 210 5.88 0.24 40.74
CA THR A 210 5.90 1.68 40.38
C THR A 210 4.94 1.80 39.18
N LYS A 211 3.72 2.34 39.28
CA LYS A 211 3.28 3.70 39.66
C LYS A 211 3.78 4.78 38.68
N GLY A 212 2.81 5.38 37.98
CA GLY A 212 2.94 6.66 37.27
C GLY A 212 3.30 6.51 35.79
N SER A 213 2.80 7.30 34.85
CA SER A 213 1.99 8.50 34.99
C SER A 213 1.49 8.96 33.61
N ALA A 214 0.30 9.55 33.61
CA ALA A 214 -0.04 10.79 32.88
C ALA A 214 -0.07 10.76 31.34
N THR A 215 -1.28 10.64 30.81
CA THR A 215 -2.05 11.79 30.28
C THR A 215 -1.23 13.05 29.93
N ALA A 216 -1.15 13.39 28.65
CA ALA A 216 -1.22 14.78 28.20
C ALA A 216 -1.65 14.87 26.71
N PRO A 217 -2.82 15.48 26.41
CA PRO A 217 -3.10 16.00 25.07
C PRO A 217 -2.30 17.29 24.87
N GLY A 218 -1.42 17.28 23.85
CA GLY A 218 -0.68 18.45 23.41
C GLY A 218 -1.59 19.43 22.66
N SER A 219 -2.21 20.33 23.42
CA SER A 219 -2.73 21.61 22.96
C SER A 219 -1.56 22.58 22.77
N CYS A 220 -1.34 23.08 21.56
CA CYS A 220 -0.70 24.38 21.33
C CYS A 220 -1.44 25.11 20.21
N GLY A 221 -2.38 25.96 20.61
CA GLY A 221 -2.78 27.10 19.81
C GLY A 221 -1.71 28.18 19.87
N SER A 222 -1.54 28.88 18.76
CA SER A 222 -1.06 30.27 18.73
C SER A 222 -1.66 30.94 17.50
N GLY A 223 -2.75 31.66 17.73
CA GLY A 223 -3.18 32.72 16.84
C GLY A 223 -2.19 33.88 16.93
N ALA A 224 -1.85 34.44 15.77
CA ALA A 224 -1.23 35.75 15.67
C ALA A 224 -2.13 36.62 14.80
N SER A 225 -3.00 37.37 15.47
CA SER A 225 -3.54 38.63 14.97
C SER A 225 -2.46 39.70 15.14
N SER A 226 -2.20 40.50 14.11
CA SER A 226 -2.18 41.98 14.18
C SER A 226 -1.37 42.58 13.03
N GLY A 227 -2.03 43.49 12.31
CA GLY A 227 -1.42 44.75 11.93
C GLY A 227 -0.66 44.78 10.61
N ARG A 228 -1.30 45.33 9.58
CA ARG A 228 -0.60 46.20 8.64
C ARG A 228 -1.40 47.52 8.49
N PRO A 229 -0.72 48.68 8.58
CA PRO A 229 -1.30 49.99 8.35
C PRO A 229 -1.64 50.20 6.87
#